data_AF-A0A242NLM1-F1
#
_entry.id   AF-A0A242NLM1-F1
#
_cell.length_a   1.000
_cell.length_b   1.000
_cell.length_c   1.000
_cell.angle_alpha   90.00
_cell.angle_beta   90.00
_cell.angle_gamma   90.00
#
_symmetry.space_group_name_H-M   'P 1'
#
loop_
_entity.id
_entity.type
_entity.pdbx_description
1 polymer ?
#
loop_
_entity_poly.entity_id
_entity_poly.type
_entity_poly.pdbx_seq_one_letter_code
_entity_poly.pdbx_strand_id
1 'polypeptide(L)'
;MTKGDKKKVGRPSELAECLIKAKEYLLGGFKDVEEVVPSIAGLACYLGKARSRVYEYGKSNEEFKDTLEAIQSLQESLLVNKGLTGDFNATITKLMLSNHGYSEKQEIDHQSSDGSMSPQAKEDAILDAIKAKYVNSKSNSGVKN
;
A
#
# COMPACT_ATOMS: atom_id res chain seq x y z
N MET A 1 31.66 37.91 -23.52
CA MET A 1 31.44 36.59 -24.14
C MET A 1 31.74 35.51 -23.11
N THR A 2 30.72 34.92 -22.49
CA THR A 2 30.88 33.81 -21.54
C THR A 2 31.11 32.52 -22.33
N LYS A 3 32.28 31.91 -22.12
CA LYS A 3 32.67 30.63 -22.72
C LYS A 3 31.71 29.54 -22.23
N GLY A 4 31.04 28.86 -23.16
CA GLY A 4 30.25 27.67 -22.87
C GLY A 4 31.15 26.51 -22.45
N ASP A 5 30.87 25.95 -21.27
CA ASP A 5 31.48 24.72 -20.78
C ASP A 5 31.01 23.53 -21.63
N LYS A 6 31.87 23.08 -22.54
CA LYS A 6 31.65 21.85 -23.31
C LYS A 6 31.90 20.65 -22.39
N LYS A 7 30.83 20.03 -21.90
CA LYS A 7 30.87 18.78 -21.14
C LYS A 7 31.51 17.70 -22.01
N LYS A 8 32.67 17.17 -21.61
CA LYS A 8 33.38 16.07 -22.29
C LYS A 8 32.43 14.89 -22.45
N VAL A 9 32.12 14.49 -23.69
CA VAL A 9 31.33 13.29 -23.98
C VAL A 9 32.25 12.08 -23.81
N GLY A 10 32.51 11.73 -22.54
CA GLY A 10 33.04 10.43 -22.14
C GLY A 10 31.89 9.42 -22.00
N ARG A 11 32.24 8.14 -21.81
CA ARG A 11 31.36 6.99 -21.51
C ARG A 11 30.00 7.42 -20.92
N PRO A 12 28.86 6.96 -21.48
CA PRO A 12 27.54 7.28 -20.94
C PRO A 12 27.53 7.16 -19.42
N SER A 13 26.96 8.15 -18.73
CA SER A 13 26.86 8.06 -17.28
C SER A 13 26.02 6.83 -16.93
N GLU A 14 26.34 6.17 -15.82
CA GLU A 14 25.57 5.03 -15.30
C GLU A 14 24.06 5.35 -15.27
N LEU A 15 23.71 6.59 -14.92
CA LEU A 15 22.33 7.08 -14.91
C LEU A 15 21.70 7.08 -16.31
N ALA A 16 22.41 7.52 -17.35
CA ALA A 16 21.91 7.52 -18.72
C ALA A 16 21.68 6.08 -19.22
N GLU A 17 22.60 5.16 -18.91
CA GLU A 17 22.43 3.73 -19.23
C GLU A 17 21.21 3.13 -18.50
N CYS A 18 21.06 3.45 -17.20
CA CYS A 18 19.90 3.00 -16.42
C CYS A 18 18.58 3.58 -16.94
N LEU A 19 18.57 4.83 -17.42
CA LEU A 19 17.39 5.46 -17.98
C LEU A 19 16.93 4.76 -19.26
N ILE A 20 17.86 4.42 -20.16
CA ILE A 20 17.55 3.66 -21.37
C ILE A 20 16.92 2.32 -21.00
N LYS A 21 17.54 1.57 -20.09
CA LYS A 21 17.01 0.30 -19.60
C LYS A 21 15.66 0.43 -18.90
N ALA A 22 15.43 1.51 -18.16
CA ALA A 22 14.15 1.75 -17.51
C ALA A 22 13.03 1.97 -18.54
N LYS A 23 13.33 2.66 -19.65
CA LYS A 23 12.40 2.81 -20.77
C LYS A 23 12.17 1.50 -21.52
N GLU A 24 13.21 0.70 -21.74
CA GLU A 24 13.07 -0.65 -22.30
C GLU A 24 12.16 -1.53 -21.43
N TYR A 25 12.37 -1.51 -20.12
CA TYR A 25 11.52 -2.20 -19.16
C TYR A 25 10.07 -1.72 -19.26
N LEU A 26 9.83 -0.40 -19.30
CA LEU A 26 8.49 0.19 -19.49
C LEU A 26 7.82 -0.27 -20.80
N LEU A 27 8.56 -0.37 -21.90
CA LEU A 27 8.06 -0.75 -23.22
C LEU A 27 7.79 -2.25 -23.39
N GLY A 28 7.93 -3.04 -22.33
CA GLY A 28 7.61 -4.46 -22.33
C GLY A 28 8.74 -5.37 -21.86
N GLY A 29 9.94 -4.84 -21.63
CA GLY A 29 11.08 -5.62 -21.15
C GLY A 29 10.86 -6.33 -19.82
N PHE A 30 9.87 -5.91 -19.02
CA PHE A 30 9.44 -6.65 -17.83
C PHE A 30 8.95 -8.08 -18.15
N LYS A 31 8.43 -8.32 -19.36
CA LYS A 31 8.00 -9.65 -19.80
C LYS A 31 9.18 -10.58 -20.10
N ASP A 32 10.32 -10.02 -20.49
CA ASP A 32 11.54 -10.78 -20.78
C ASP A 32 12.16 -11.37 -19.51
N VAL A 33 11.79 -10.81 -18.34
CA VAL A 33 12.14 -11.33 -17.01
C VAL A 33 10.97 -12.08 -16.34
N GLU A 34 10.04 -12.59 -17.15
CA GLU A 34 8.88 -13.39 -16.74
C GLU A 34 7.92 -12.67 -15.76
N GLU A 35 7.99 -11.34 -15.67
CA GLU A 35 7.03 -10.59 -14.88
C GLU A 35 5.74 -10.36 -15.68
N VAL A 36 4.61 -10.60 -15.02
CA VAL A 36 3.27 -10.37 -15.61
C VAL A 36 2.78 -8.93 -15.40
N VAL A 37 3.39 -8.21 -14.46
CA VAL A 37 3.05 -6.82 -14.10
C VAL A 37 4.37 -6.08 -13.80
N PRO A 38 4.63 -4.91 -14.41
CA PRO A 38 5.85 -4.17 -14.14
C PRO A 38 5.81 -3.59 -12.73
N SER A 39 6.96 -3.44 -12.08
CA SER A 39 7.04 -2.84 -10.74
C SER A 39 8.39 -2.14 -10.53
N ILE A 40 8.46 -1.23 -9.54
CA ILE A 40 9.74 -0.60 -9.16
C ILE A 40 10.73 -1.65 -8.61
N ALA A 41 10.23 -2.71 -7.99
CA ALA A 41 11.03 -3.85 -7.56
C ALA A 41 11.66 -4.58 -8.77
N GLY A 42 10.84 -4.93 -9.75
CA GLY A 42 11.26 -5.59 -10.98
C GLY A 42 12.23 -4.75 -11.78
N LEU A 43 11.97 -3.44 -11.91
CA LEU A 43 12.91 -2.50 -12.52
C LEU A 43 14.26 -2.51 -11.78
N ALA A 44 14.27 -2.48 -10.45
CA ALA A 44 15.52 -2.50 -9.67
C ALA A 44 16.33 -3.79 -9.95
N CYS A 45 15.66 -4.94 -10.02
CA CYS A 45 16.26 -6.21 -10.41
C CYS A 45 16.80 -6.17 -11.85
N TYR A 46 16.01 -5.67 -12.81
CA TYR A 46 16.39 -5.51 -14.22
C TYR A 46 17.61 -4.62 -14.41
N LEU A 47 17.73 -3.55 -13.62
CA LEU A 47 18.87 -2.64 -13.64
C LEU A 47 20.09 -3.16 -12.86
N GLY A 48 19.93 -4.20 -12.04
CA GLY A 48 20.96 -4.66 -11.10
C GLY A 48 21.28 -3.62 -10.03
N LYS A 49 20.26 -2.91 -9.52
CA LYS A 49 20.40 -1.83 -8.53
C LYS A 49 19.51 -2.07 -7.31
N ALA A 50 19.89 -1.46 -6.19
CA ALA A 50 19.02 -1.39 -5.03
C ALA A 50 17.80 -0.50 -5.32
N ARG A 51 16.64 -0.83 -4.74
CA ARG A 51 15.40 -0.04 -4.92
C ARG A 51 15.56 1.42 -4.48
N SER A 52 16.31 1.68 -3.40
CA SER A 52 16.64 3.04 -2.94
C SER A 52 17.35 3.86 -4.02
N ARG A 53 18.30 3.25 -4.72
CA ARG A 53 19.05 3.87 -5.82
C ARG A 53 18.15 4.29 -6.97
N VAL A 54 17.16 3.46 -7.32
CA VAL A 54 16.17 3.78 -8.36
C VAL A 54 15.37 5.04 -7.99
N TYR A 55 14.94 5.15 -6.74
CA TYR A 55 14.25 6.36 -6.26
C TYR A 55 15.17 7.59 -6.22
N GLU A 56 16.45 7.43 -5.85
CA GLU A 56 17.43 8.51 -5.92
C GLU A 56 17.60 9.02 -7.35
N TYR A 57 17.61 8.13 -8.35
CA TYR A 57 17.66 8.52 -9.75
C TYR A 57 16.47 9.40 -10.14
N GLY A 58 15.25 9.01 -9.77
CA GLY A 58 14.06 9.84 -9.98
C GLY A 58 14.10 11.19 -9.25
N LYS A 59 14.77 11.29 -8.09
CA LYS A 59 14.99 12.61 -7.44
C LYS A 59 15.97 13.50 -8.18
N SER A 60 16.95 12.89 -8.85
CA SER A 60 18.05 13.60 -9.52
C SER A 60 17.81 13.90 -11.01
N ASN A 61 16.82 13.25 -11.62
CA ASN A 61 16.55 13.33 -13.05
C ASN A 61 15.05 13.21 -13.32
N GLU A 62 14.46 14.27 -13.89
CA GLU A 62 13.02 14.37 -14.17
C GLU A 62 12.55 13.29 -15.15
N GLU A 63 13.31 13.02 -16.21
CA GLU A 63 12.94 12.00 -17.19
C GLU A 63 12.90 10.58 -16.58
N PHE A 64 13.79 10.31 -15.63
CA PHE A 64 13.77 9.07 -14.86
C PHE A 64 12.55 9.03 -13.94
N LYS A 65 12.22 10.14 -13.27
CA LYS A 65 11.00 10.27 -12.44
C LYS A 65 9.75 9.96 -13.26
N ASP A 66 9.61 10.59 -14.43
CA ASP A 66 8.48 10.39 -15.34
C ASP A 66 8.41 8.93 -15.82
N THR A 67 9.57 8.29 -16.04
CA THR A 67 9.62 6.86 -16.38
C THR A 67 9.11 5.98 -15.24
N LEU A 68 9.44 6.29 -13.98
CA LEU A 68 8.92 5.56 -12.82
C LEU A 68 7.41 5.74 -12.65
N GLU A 69 6.90 6.95 -12.86
CA GLU A 69 5.47 7.25 -12.84
C GLU A 69 4.74 6.50 -13.96
N ALA A 70 5.30 6.50 -15.19
CA ALA A 70 4.75 5.74 -16.31
C ALA A 70 4.71 4.22 -16.06
N ILE A 71 5.74 3.67 -15.39
CA ILE A 71 5.75 2.25 -14.97
C ILE A 71 4.62 1.97 -13.98
N GLN A 72 4.38 2.86 -13.02
CA GLN A 72 3.27 2.72 -12.07
C GLN A 72 1.90 2.82 -12.75
N SER A 73 1.73 3.76 -13.68
CA SER A 73 0.49 3.87 -14.46
C SER A 73 0.24 2.64 -15.34
N LEU A 74 1.29 2.07 -15.94
CA LEU A 74 1.18 0.83 -16.71
C LEU A 74 0.80 -0.35 -15.80
N GLN A 75 1.41 -0.45 -14.62
CA GLN A 75 1.04 -1.44 -13.61
C GLN A 75 -0.44 -1.32 -13.25
N GLU A 76 -0.91 -0.12 -12.91
CA GLU A 76 -2.32 0.14 -12.56
C GLU A 76 -3.26 -0.29 -13.68
N SER A 77 -2.99 0.14 -14.92
CA SER A 77 -3.81 -0.20 -16.09
C SER A 77 -3.88 -1.72 -16.32
N LEU A 78 -2.75 -2.42 -16.22
CA LEU A 78 -2.74 -3.88 -16.35
C LEU A 78 -3.54 -4.57 -15.24
N LEU A 79 -3.37 -4.13 -13.99
CA LEU A 79 -4.10 -4.68 -12.84
C LEU A 79 -5.61 -4.51 -13.00
N VAL A 80 -6.09 -3.35 -13.44
CA VAL A 80 -7.52 -3.12 -13.69
C VAL A 80 -8.03 -4.05 -14.79
N ASN A 81 -7.39 -4.04 -15.97
CA ASN A 81 -7.86 -4.82 -17.11
C ASN A 81 -7.81 -6.34 -16.86
N LYS A 82 -6.73 -6.82 -16.24
CA LYS A 82 -6.50 -8.24 -16.01
C LYS A 82 -7.19 -8.76 -14.75
N GLY A 83 -7.45 -7.89 -13.78
CA GLY A 83 -8.36 -8.18 -12.68
C GLY A 83 -9.80 -8.35 -13.15
N LEU A 84 -10.28 -7.47 -14.05
CA LEU A 84 -11.65 -7.53 -14.58
C LEU A 84 -11.90 -8.75 -15.49
N THR A 85 -10.89 -9.18 -16.24
CA THR A 85 -10.98 -10.37 -17.10
C THR A 85 -10.76 -11.69 -16.36
N GLY A 86 -10.34 -11.65 -15.09
CA GLY A 86 -10.04 -12.83 -14.28
C GLY A 86 -8.67 -13.48 -14.56
N ASP A 87 -7.85 -12.87 -15.43
CA ASP A 87 -6.50 -13.33 -15.72
C ASP A 87 -5.58 -13.21 -14.49
N PHE A 88 -5.84 -12.23 -13.62
CA PHE A 88 -5.11 -12.05 -12.37
C PHE A 88 -5.93 -12.47 -11.15
N ASN A 89 -5.23 -12.97 -10.13
CA ASN A 89 -5.84 -13.27 -8.84
C ASN A 89 -6.46 -12.02 -8.21
N ALA A 90 -7.77 -12.02 -7.99
CA ALA A 90 -8.52 -10.85 -7.52
C ALA A 90 -8.00 -10.29 -6.18
N THR A 91 -7.59 -11.14 -5.23
CA THR A 91 -7.08 -10.73 -3.93
C THR A 91 -5.75 -9.99 -4.07
N ILE A 92 -4.83 -10.51 -4.89
CA ILE A 92 -3.54 -9.86 -5.15
C ILE A 92 -3.75 -8.55 -5.92
N THR A 93 -4.60 -8.56 -6.94
CA THR A 93 -4.92 -7.36 -7.72
C THR A 93 -5.47 -6.25 -6.84
N LYS A 94 -6.43 -6.57 -5.95
CA LYS A 94 -6.99 -5.61 -5.00
C LYS A 94 -5.94 -5.03 -4.06
N LEU A 95 -5.05 -5.88 -3.52
CA LEU A 95 -3.95 -5.41 -2.69
C LEU A 95 -3.02 -4.46 -3.45
N MET A 96 -2.68 -4.77 -4.69
CA MET A 96 -1.83 -3.89 -5.50
C MET A 96 -2.53 -2.59 -5.89
N LEU A 97 -3.82 -2.63 -6.26
CA LEU A 97 -4.61 -1.43 -6.56
C LEU A 97 -4.73 -0.51 -5.34
N SER A 98 -4.70 -1.04 -4.12
CA SER A 98 -4.68 -0.20 -2.91
C SER A 98 -3.45 0.71 -2.83
N ASN A 99 -2.31 0.29 -3.38
CA ASN A 99 -1.11 1.12 -3.48
C ASN A 99 -1.25 2.25 -4.52
N HIS A 100 -2.23 2.15 -5.43
CA HIS A 100 -2.59 3.16 -6.43
C HIS A 100 -3.76 4.06 -5.98
N GLY A 101 -4.10 4.03 -4.68
CA GLY A 101 -5.12 4.91 -4.10
C GLY A 101 -6.55 4.38 -4.18
N TYR A 102 -6.76 3.16 -4.70
CA TYR A 102 -8.07 2.51 -4.64
C TYR A 102 -8.34 2.11 -3.19
N SER A 103 -9.57 2.34 -2.74
CA SER A 103 -10.01 1.92 -1.41
C SER A 103 -11.34 1.20 -1.53
N GLU A 104 -11.52 0.19 -0.69
CA GLU A 104 -12.82 -0.44 -0.51
C GLU A 104 -13.47 0.19 0.72
N LYS A 105 -14.70 0.68 0.54
CA LYS A 105 -15.53 1.15 1.64
C LYS A 105 -16.50 0.04 2.01
N GLN A 106 -16.52 -0.33 3.29
CA GLN A 106 -17.53 -1.25 3.82
C GLN A 106 -18.48 -0.46 4.73
N GLU A 107 -19.78 -0.60 4.48
CA GLU A 107 -20.81 -0.09 5.38
C GLU A 107 -21.24 -1.25 6.27
N ILE A 108 -20.91 -1.15 7.56
CA ILE A 108 -21.21 -2.17 8.56
C ILE A 108 -22.37 -1.64 9.40
N ASP A 109 -23.51 -2.32 9.32
CA ASP A 109 -24.60 -2.08 10.25
C ASP A 109 -24.32 -2.79 11.58
N HIS A 110 -24.36 -2.03 12.67
CA HIS A 110 -24.14 -2.54 14.03
C HIS A 110 -25.47 -2.82 14.76
N GLN A 111 -26.55 -3.07 14.03
CA GLN A 111 -27.82 -3.52 14.62
C GLN A 111 -27.80 -5.03 14.86
N SER A 112 -27.98 -5.45 16.11
CA SER A 112 -28.30 -6.84 16.42
C SER A 112 -29.80 -7.05 16.28
N SER A 113 -30.21 -8.03 15.47
CA SER A 113 -31.63 -8.39 15.28
C SER A 113 -32.31 -8.86 16.57
N ASP A 114 -31.52 -9.29 17.56
CA ASP A 114 -31.99 -9.76 18.87
C ASP A 114 -31.91 -8.70 19.99
N GLY A 115 -31.46 -7.48 19.68
CA GLY A 115 -31.35 -6.38 20.66
C GLY A 115 -30.22 -6.53 21.69
N SER A 116 -29.37 -7.57 21.60
CA SER A 116 -28.29 -7.83 22.57
C SER A 116 -27.18 -6.77 22.57
N MET A 117 -27.09 -5.96 21.51
CA MET A 117 -26.09 -4.89 21.34
C MET A 117 -26.66 -3.48 21.58
N SER A 118 -27.74 -3.37 22.36
CA SER A 118 -28.29 -2.08 22.79
C SER A 118 -27.36 -1.38 23.79
N PRO A 119 -27.10 -0.07 23.68
CA PRO A 119 -26.34 0.67 24.70
C PRO A 119 -27.05 0.54 26.06
N GLN A 120 -26.36 -0.02 27.07
CA GLN A 120 -26.88 -0.04 28.44
C GLN A 120 -27.02 1.39 28.95
N ALA A 121 -28.21 1.74 29.44
CA ALA A 121 -28.46 3.02 30.09
C ALA A 121 -27.51 3.16 31.30
N LYS A 122 -26.94 4.35 31.51
CA LYS A 122 -25.97 4.59 32.59
C LYS A 122 -26.57 4.29 33.97
N GLU A 123 -27.88 4.48 34.09
CA GLU A 123 -28.69 4.20 35.28
C GLU A 123 -28.64 2.72 35.67
N ASP A 124 -28.71 1.80 34.70
CA ASP A 124 -28.71 0.36 34.94
C ASP A 124 -27.35 -0.13 35.45
N ALA A 125 -26.26 0.38 34.87
CA ALA A 125 -24.90 0.07 35.30
C ALA A 125 -24.62 0.57 36.74
N ILE A 126 -25.14 1.74 37.10
CA ILE A 126 -25.02 2.28 38.46
C ILE A 126 -25.81 1.40 39.44
N LEU A 127 -27.04 1.01 39.08
CA LEU A 127 -27.89 0.21 39.94
C LEU A 127 -27.30 -1.18 40.20
N ASP A 128 -26.73 -1.82 39.19
CA ASP A 128 -26.09 -3.13 39.33
C ASP A 128 -24.79 -3.07 40.15
N ALA A 129 -24.00 -2.01 40.00
CA ALA A 129 -22.84 -1.77 40.87
C ALA A 129 -23.24 -1.57 42.34
N ILE A 130 -24.36 -0.88 42.60
CA ILE A 130 -24.90 -0.70 43.95
C ILE A 130 -25.38 -2.04 44.53
N LYS A 131 -26.14 -2.84 43.75
CA LYS A 131 -26.60 -4.18 44.17
C LYS A 131 -25.42 -5.09 44.51
N ALA A 132 -24.38 -5.12 43.68
CA ALA A 132 -23.19 -5.94 43.90
C ALA A 132 -22.46 -5.57 45.21
N LYS A 133 -22.32 -4.28 45.51
CA LYS A 133 -21.74 -3.82 46.78
C LYS A 133 -22.59 -4.18 48.00
N TYR A 134 -23.92 -4.10 47.89
CA TYR A 134 -24.83 -4.44 48.98
C TYR A 134 -24.85 -5.96 49.28
N VAL A 135 -24.76 -6.81 48.25
CA VAL A 135 -24.68 -8.27 48.43
C VAL A 135 -23.38 -8.66 49.12
N ASN A 136 -22.24 -8.09 48.71
CA ASN A 136 -20.94 -8.38 49.33
C ASN A 136 -20.81 -7.87 50.77
N SER A 137 -21.53 -6.81 51.16
CA SER A 137 -21.53 -6.32 52.55
C SER A 137 -22.38 -7.18 53.49
N LYS A 138 -23.44 -7.82 52.97
CA LYS A 138 -24.28 -8.77 53.71
C LYS A 138 -23.60 -10.12 53.94
N SER A 139 -22.78 -10.60 52.99
CA SER A 139 -22.02 -11.84 53.17
C SER A 139 -20.86 -11.70 54.16
N ASN A 140 -20.31 -10.49 54.33
CA ASN A 140 -19.16 -10.23 55.20
C ASN A 140 -19.52 -9.90 56.66
N SER A 141 -20.81 -9.84 56.99
CA SER A 141 -21.31 -9.57 58.36
C SER A 141 -21.85 -10.83 59.07
N GLY A 142 -21.74 -12.01 58.44
CA GLY A 142 -22.30 -13.28 58.95
C GLY A 142 -21.34 -14.26 59.63
N VAL A 143 -20.05 -13.95 59.83
CA VAL A 143 -19.10 -14.89 60.47
C VAL A 143 -18.20 -14.18 61.48
N LYS A 144 -18.67 -14.08 62.73
CA LYS A 144 -17.85 -14.12 63.95
C LYS A 144 -18.68 -14.74 65.07
N ASN A 145 -18.62 -16.07 65.17
CA ASN A 145 -18.83 -16.78 66.45
C ASN A 145 -17.53 -16.70 67.25
#